data_AF-A0A538QE07-F1
#
_entry.id   AF-A0A538QE07-F1
#
_cell.length_a   1.000
_cell.length_b   1.000
_cell.length_c   1.000
_cell.angle_alpha   90.00
_cell.angle_beta   90.00
_cell.angle_gamma   90.00
#
_symmetry.space_group_name_H-M   'P 1'
#
loop_
_entity.id
_entity.type
_entity.pdbx_description
1 polymer ?
#
loop_
_entity_poly.entity_id
_entity_poly.type
_entity_poly.pdbx_seq_one_letter_code
_entity_poly.pdbx_strand_id
1 'polypeptide(L)'
;MGPPGRIVVLGVGNLLLSDEGAGVRCVERLAASGALPAGVVAIDGGTSTHELLGDLEDLDLLVIIDAVASGGAPGSLVRAPGRVVVHGVVPARIALDLALSPEVAAVLPELAARVVAEVTCALPGACCEA
;
A
#
# COMPACT_ATOMS: atom_id res chain seq x y z
N MET A 1 -24.92 -16.00 -1.00
CA MET A 1 -24.10 -14.94 -1.62
C MET A 1 -23.58 -14.11 -0.47
N GLY A 2 -22.32 -14.31 -0.08
CA GLY A 2 -21.72 -13.55 1.04
C GLY A 2 -21.63 -12.06 0.69
N PRO A 3 -21.48 -11.17 1.69
CA PRO A 3 -21.20 -9.76 1.41
C PRO A 3 -19.96 -9.65 0.51
N PRO A 4 -19.83 -8.56 -0.28
CA PRO A 4 -18.63 -8.32 -1.07
C PRO A 4 -17.39 -8.38 -0.17
N GLY A 5 -16.32 -9.01 -0.65
CA GLY A 5 -15.14 -9.23 0.16
C GLY A 5 -14.57 -7.92 0.69
N ARG A 6 -14.31 -7.83 1.99
CA ARG A 6 -13.82 -6.60 2.64
C ARG A 6 -12.30 -6.54 2.45
N ILE A 7 -11.85 -5.68 1.54
CA ILE A 7 -10.43 -5.52 1.20
C ILE A 7 -9.94 -4.13 1.66
N VAL A 8 -8.82 -4.11 2.39
CA VAL A 8 -8.18 -2.87 2.85
C VAL A 8 -6.78 -2.74 2.26
N VAL A 9 -6.47 -1.53 1.77
CA VAL A 9 -5.12 -1.08 1.43
C VAL A 9 -4.65 -0.11 2.51
N LEU A 10 -3.65 -0.51 3.28
CA LEU A 10 -3.10 0.25 4.39
C LEU A 10 -1.74 0.83 4.03
N GLY A 11 -1.62 2.16 4.05
CA GLY A 11 -0.34 2.85 3.88
C GLY A 11 0.29 3.08 5.24
N VAL A 12 1.49 2.55 5.44
CA VAL A 12 2.28 2.73 6.67
C VAL A 12 3.44 3.67 6.40
N GLY A 13 3.81 4.45 7.41
CA GLY A 13 5.02 5.27 7.38
C GLY A 13 4.88 6.63 8.04
N ASN A 14 6.03 7.24 8.33
CA ASN A 14 6.11 8.60 8.86
C ASN A 14 6.38 9.63 7.76
N LEU A 15 5.40 10.49 7.49
CA LEU A 15 5.54 11.59 6.54
C LEU A 15 6.64 12.60 6.88
N LEU A 16 7.07 12.66 8.15
CA LEU A 16 8.15 13.54 8.59
C LEU A 16 9.53 12.99 8.23
N LEU A 17 9.64 11.72 7.82
CA LEU A 17 10.91 11.01 7.65
C LEU A 17 11.17 10.59 6.19
N SER A 18 10.95 11.53 5.27
CA SER A 18 11.27 11.39 3.85
C SER A 18 10.70 10.09 3.26
N ASP A 19 11.55 9.17 2.79
CA ASP A 19 11.10 7.94 2.14
C ASP A 19 10.31 6.99 3.03
N GLU A 20 10.39 7.13 4.37
CA GLU A 20 9.51 6.37 5.26
C GLU A 20 8.03 6.66 4.99
N GLY A 21 7.70 7.89 4.56
CA GLY A 21 6.33 8.29 4.24
C GLY A 21 5.78 7.67 2.94
N ALA A 22 6.53 6.81 2.24
CA ALA A 22 6.14 6.32 0.93
C ALA A 22 4.82 5.53 0.93
N GLY A 23 4.54 4.73 1.96
CA GLY A 23 3.29 3.96 2.07
C GLY A 23 2.07 4.87 2.17
N VAL A 24 2.13 5.87 3.06
CA VAL A 24 1.08 6.89 3.21
C VAL A 24 0.89 7.69 1.92
N ARG A 25 1.98 8.16 1.29
CA ARG A 25 1.92 8.91 0.02
C ARG A 25 1.30 8.10 -1.11
N CYS A 26 1.56 6.79 -1.14
CA CYS A 26 0.94 5.89 -2.11
C CYS A 26 -0.57 5.78 -1.90
N VAL A 27 -1.03 5.67 -0.65
CA VAL A 27 -2.46 5.64 -0.33
C VAL A 27 -3.16 6.96 -0.63
N GLU A 28 -2.57 8.10 -0.28
CA GLU A 28 -3.10 9.42 -0.64
C GLU A 28 -3.32 9.54 -2.16
N ARG A 29 -2.36 9.03 -2.95
CA ARG A 29 -2.46 8.99 -4.41
C ARG A 29 -3.57 8.06 -4.89
N LEU A 30 -3.69 6.86 -4.32
CA LEU A 30 -4.74 5.91 -4.67
C LEU A 30 -6.12 6.50 -4.41
N ALA A 31 -6.33 7.10 -3.24
CA ALA A 31 -7.57 7.77 -2.87
C ALA A 31 -7.91 8.93 -3.81
N ALA A 32 -6.92 9.77 -4.15
CA ALA A 32 -7.13 10.90 -5.07
C ALA A 32 -7.41 10.48 -6.52
N SER A 33 -6.92 9.30 -6.93
CA SER A 33 -7.09 8.80 -8.31
C SER A 33 -8.47 8.21 -8.61
N GLY A 34 -9.20 7.76 -7.58
CA GLY A 34 -10.44 7.00 -7.76
C GLY A 34 -10.26 5.65 -8.45
N ALA A 35 -9.03 5.13 -8.55
CA ALA A 35 -8.71 3.90 -9.27
C ALA A 35 -9.06 2.61 -8.49
N LEU A 36 -9.40 2.73 -7.21
CA LEU A 36 -9.78 1.58 -6.39
C LEU A 36 -11.18 1.07 -6.77
N PRO A 37 -11.35 -0.26 -6.98
CA PRO A 37 -12.66 -0.82 -7.24
C PRO A 37 -13.64 -0.63 -6.07
N ALA A 38 -14.93 -0.76 -6.36
CA ALA A 38 -15.96 -0.81 -5.33
C ALA A 38 -15.71 -2.00 -4.38
N GLY A 39 -15.72 -1.76 -3.07
CA GLY A 39 -15.44 -2.76 -2.03
C GLY A 39 -13.99 -2.77 -1.52
N VAL A 40 -13.11 -1.94 -2.10
CA VAL A 40 -11.74 -1.73 -1.59
C VAL A 40 -11.65 -0.39 -0.87
N VAL A 41 -11.09 -0.38 0.34
CA VAL A 41 -10.89 0.84 1.14
C VAL A 41 -9.40 1.13 1.28
N ALA A 42 -9.00 2.37 1.01
CA ALA A 42 -7.64 2.86 1.28
C ALA A 42 -7.60 3.58 2.63
N ILE A 43 -6.63 3.25 3.48
CA ILE A 43 -6.46 3.82 4.82
C ILE A 43 -5.03 4.34 4.98
N ASP A 44 -4.90 5.59 5.39
CA ASP A 44 -3.65 6.13 5.91
C ASP A 44 -3.46 5.62 7.35
N GLY A 45 -2.48 4.74 7.53
CA GLY A 45 -2.15 4.14 8.82
C GLY A 45 -1.08 4.89 9.60
N GLY A 46 -0.44 5.89 9.01
CA GLY A 46 0.71 6.58 9.59
C GLY A 46 1.69 5.64 10.27
N THR A 47 2.03 5.97 11.52
CA THR A 47 2.93 5.18 12.39
C THR A 47 2.18 4.43 13.51
N SER A 48 0.88 4.69 13.68
CA SER A 48 0.08 4.25 14.82
C SER A 48 -1.12 3.41 14.37
N THR A 49 -0.84 2.25 13.79
CA THR A 49 -1.88 1.33 13.27
C THR A 49 -2.76 0.72 14.37
N HIS A 50 -2.40 0.87 15.65
CA HIS A 50 -3.14 0.29 16.79
C HIS A 50 -4.56 0.86 16.96
N GLU A 51 -4.82 2.09 16.50
CA GLU A 51 -6.16 2.69 16.52
C GLU A 51 -7.07 2.10 15.43
N LEU A 52 -6.51 1.36 14.47
CA LEU A 52 -7.21 0.81 13.31
C LEU A 52 -7.68 -0.64 13.53
N LEU A 53 -7.61 -1.18 14.75
CA LEU A 53 -7.95 -2.58 15.02
C LEU A 53 -9.34 -2.97 14.49
N GLY A 54 -10.37 -2.16 14.75
CA GLY A 54 -11.72 -2.43 14.21
C GLY A 54 -11.82 -2.32 12.68
N ASP A 55 -11.01 -1.46 12.06
CA ASP A 55 -10.96 -1.36 10.61
C ASP A 55 -10.25 -2.54 9.95
N LEU A 56 -9.37 -3.22 10.68
CA LEU A 56 -8.57 -4.36 10.21
C LEU A 56 -9.17 -5.73 10.59
N GLU A 57 -10.33 -5.75 11.24
CA GLU A 57 -11.07 -6.96 11.59
C GLU A 57 -11.88 -7.53 10.40
N ASP A 58 -12.03 -8.86 10.39
CA ASP A 58 -12.86 -9.63 9.44
C ASP A 58 -12.63 -9.27 7.95
N LEU A 59 -11.37 -9.01 7.59
CA LEU A 59 -10.95 -8.75 6.21
C LEU A 59 -10.71 -10.04 5.43
N ASP A 60 -11.10 -10.02 4.16
CA ASP A 60 -10.74 -11.06 3.19
C ASP A 60 -9.30 -10.89 2.71
N LEU A 61 -8.85 -9.63 2.58
CA LEU A 61 -7.49 -9.27 2.19
C LEU A 61 -7.06 -7.95 2.83
N LEU A 62 -5.85 -7.95 3.38
CA LEU A 62 -5.13 -6.76 3.79
C LEU A 62 -3.89 -6.58 2.92
N VAL A 63 -3.78 -5.44 2.24
CA VAL A 63 -2.61 -5.03 1.50
C VAL A 63 -1.90 -3.93 2.28
N ILE A 64 -0.65 -4.15 2.69
CA ILE A 64 0.18 -3.16 3.39
C ILE A 64 1.17 -2.57 2.40
N ILE A 65 1.29 -1.25 2.39
CA ILE A 65 2.30 -0.51 1.63
C ILE A 65 3.24 0.17 2.60
N ASP A 66 4.54 -0.09 2.51
CA ASP A 66 5.53 0.43 3.45
C ASP A 66 6.91 0.66 2.79
N ALA A 67 7.73 1.50 3.41
CA ALA A 67 9.14 1.62 3.08
C ALA A 67 9.92 0.48 3.76
N VAL A 68 10.58 -0.39 2.97
CA VAL A 68 11.25 -1.59 3.48
C VAL A 68 12.74 -1.59 3.16
N ALA A 69 13.57 -1.86 4.16
CA ALA A 69 14.99 -2.08 3.97
C ALA A 69 15.23 -3.53 3.50
N SER A 70 15.21 -3.75 2.17
CA SER A 70 15.39 -5.09 1.58
C SER A 70 16.79 -5.33 0.97
N GLY A 71 17.71 -4.37 1.09
CA GLY A 71 19.04 -4.43 0.48
C GLY A 71 19.07 -4.21 -1.03
N GLY A 72 17.92 -3.94 -1.66
CA GLY A 72 17.83 -3.53 -3.07
C GLY A 72 18.30 -2.09 -3.32
N ALA A 73 18.27 -1.66 -4.58
CA ALA A 73 18.52 -0.26 -4.93
C ALA A 73 17.34 0.62 -4.48
N PRO A 74 17.56 1.91 -4.15
CA PRO A 74 16.47 2.83 -3.84
C PRO A 74 15.38 2.85 -4.92
N GLY A 75 14.12 2.89 -4.49
CA GLY A 75 12.95 2.77 -5.37
C GLY A 75 12.59 1.34 -5.79
N SER A 76 13.39 0.33 -5.45
CA SER A 76 13.05 -1.07 -5.77
C SER A 76 11.74 -1.48 -5.09
N LEU A 77 10.85 -2.11 -5.85
CA LEU A 77 9.58 -2.62 -5.35
C LEU A 77 9.71 -4.09 -4.96
N VAL A 78 9.27 -4.43 -3.74
CA VAL A 78 9.28 -5.77 -3.16
C VAL A 78 7.86 -6.22 -2.88
N ARG A 79 7.57 -7.52 -2.99
CA ARG A 79 6.27 -8.10 -2.64
C ARG A 79 6.46 -9.33 -1.76
N ALA A 80 5.79 -9.37 -0.61
CA ALA A 80 5.69 -10.57 0.22
C ALA A 80 4.27 -11.19 0.10
N PRO A 81 4.14 -12.48 -0.23
CA PRO A 81 2.84 -13.14 -0.38
C PRO A 81 2.22 -13.56 0.96
N GLY A 82 0.89 -13.65 1.02
CA GLY A 82 0.15 -14.17 2.17
C GLY A 82 -1.33 -13.80 2.12
N ARG A 83 -2.08 -14.11 3.19
CA ARG A 83 -3.41 -13.49 3.45
C ARG A 83 -3.29 -11.99 3.75
N VAL A 84 -2.10 -11.58 4.18
CA VAL A 84 -1.65 -10.20 4.21
C VAL A 84 -0.59 -10.08 3.13
N VAL A 85 -0.81 -9.20 2.16
CA VAL A 85 0.16 -8.93 1.08
C VAL A 85 0.89 -7.66 1.44
N VAL A 86 2.22 -7.69 1.39
CA VAL A 86 3.05 -6.50 1.66
C VAL A 86 3.70 -6.06 0.36
N HIS A 87 3.44 -4.83 -0.06
CA HIS A 87 4.21 -4.14 -1.08
C HIS A 87 5.19 -3.18 -0.42
N GLY A 88 6.47 -3.48 -0.54
CA GLY A 88 7.55 -2.66 -0.01
C GLY A 88 8.19 -1.79 -1.08
N VAL A 89 8.64 -0.60 -0.71
CA VAL A 89 9.57 0.21 -1.52
C VAL A 89 10.87 0.43 -0.76
N VAL A 90 12.01 0.26 -1.44
CA VAL A 90 13.31 0.48 -0.81
C VAL A 90 13.60 1.98 -0.70
N PRO A 91 13.87 2.52 0.51
CA PRO A 91 14.16 3.93 0.68
C PRO A 91 15.58 4.29 0.20
N ALA A 92 15.75 5.52 -0.30
CA ALA A 92 17.05 6.14 -0.53
C ALA A 92 17.59 6.81 0.73
N ARG A 93 16.71 7.47 1.49
CA ARG A 93 17.03 8.22 2.71
C ARG A 93 15.90 8.20 3.72
N ILE A 94 16.27 8.15 5.00
CA ILE A 94 15.37 8.35 6.14
C ILE A 94 15.94 9.54 6.93
N ALA A 95 15.34 10.70 6.76
CA ALA A 95 15.78 11.96 7.34
C ALA A 95 14.58 12.88 7.55
N LEU A 96 14.69 13.82 8.50
CA LEU A 96 13.64 14.81 8.78
C LEU A 96 13.44 15.75 7.58
N ASP A 97 12.53 15.35 6.69
CA ASP A 97 12.17 15.99 5.44
C ASP A 97 10.80 15.45 5.02
N LEU A 98 9.90 16.33 4.56
CA LEU A 98 8.57 15.95 4.10
C LEU A 98 8.55 15.40 2.66
N ALA A 99 9.63 15.68 1.91
CA ALA A 99 9.76 15.25 0.53
C ALA A 99 10.33 13.83 0.44
N LEU A 100 9.76 13.04 -0.45
CA LEU A 100 10.35 11.78 -0.90
C LEU A 100 11.62 12.07 -1.72
N SER A 101 12.54 11.12 -1.72
CA SER A 101 13.62 11.10 -2.69
C SER A 101 13.08 10.97 -4.13
N PRO A 102 13.80 11.50 -5.13
CA PRO A 102 13.41 11.34 -6.54
C PRO A 102 13.20 9.88 -6.95
N GLU A 103 14.05 8.98 -6.44
CA GLU A 103 14.03 7.54 -6.71
C GLU A 103 12.74 6.90 -6.23
N VAL A 104 12.32 7.19 -4.99
CA VAL A 104 11.07 6.66 -4.41
C VAL A 104 9.84 7.35 -5.03
N ALA A 105 9.88 8.66 -5.23
CA ALA A 105 8.78 9.40 -5.84
C ALA A 105 8.46 8.90 -7.26
N ALA A 106 9.49 8.56 -8.04
CA ALA A 106 9.35 8.10 -9.42
C ALA A 106 8.61 6.75 -9.53
N VAL A 107 8.73 5.88 -8.53
CA VAL A 107 8.12 4.54 -8.55
C VAL A 107 6.71 4.48 -7.94
N LEU A 108 6.26 5.53 -7.25
CA LEU A 108 4.92 5.56 -6.65
C LEU A 108 3.77 5.28 -7.64
N PRO A 109 3.78 5.80 -8.89
CA PRO A 109 2.72 5.46 -9.84
C PRO A 109 2.67 3.98 -10.19
N GLU A 110 3.84 3.33 -10.31
CA GLU A 110 3.94 1.90 -10.58
C GLU A 110 3.49 1.07 -9.39
N LEU A 111 3.92 1.44 -8.18
CA LEU A 111 3.50 0.81 -6.93
C LEU A 111 1.98 0.87 -6.76
N ALA A 112 1.38 2.04 -6.98
CA ALA A 112 -0.07 2.21 -6.96
C ALA A 112 -0.77 1.30 -7.98
N ALA A 113 -0.25 1.20 -9.21
CA ALA A 113 -0.82 0.32 -10.23
C ALA A 113 -0.73 -1.17 -9.84
N ARG A 114 0.38 -1.61 -9.23
CA ARG A 114 0.54 -2.98 -8.72
C ARG A 114 -0.47 -3.30 -7.62
N VAL A 115 -0.71 -2.36 -6.71
CA VAL A 115 -1.72 -2.51 -5.65
C VAL A 115 -3.13 -2.58 -6.23
N VAL A 116 -3.47 -1.74 -7.21
CA VAL A 116 -4.76 -1.81 -7.91
C VAL A 116 -4.95 -3.16 -8.59
N ALA A 117 -3.93 -3.68 -9.26
CA ALA A 117 -3.99 -5.01 -9.89
C ALA A 117 -4.21 -6.12 -8.83
N GLU A 118 -3.47 -6.08 -7.73
CA GLU A 118 -3.60 -7.05 -6.62
C GLU A 118 -5.03 -7.11 -6.08
N VAL A 119 -5.58 -5.96 -5.69
CA VAL A 119 -6.93 -5.91 -5.09
C VAL A 119 -8.02 -6.23 -6.12
N THR A 120 -7.81 -5.87 -7.39
CA THR A 120 -8.75 -6.21 -8.45
C THR A 120 -8.81 -7.71 -8.68
N CYS A 121 -7.66 -8.39 -8.71
CA CYS A 121 -7.62 -9.86 -8.84
C CYS A 121 -8.22 -10.60 -7.65
N ALA A 122 -8.25 -9.98 -6.47
CA ALA A 122 -8.80 -10.56 -5.25
C ALA A 122 -10.33 -10.42 -5.13
N LEU A 123 -10.98 -9.59 -5.95
CA LEU A 123 -12.43 -9.37 -5.86
C LEU A 123 -13.22 -10.56 -6.42
N PRO A 124 -14.36 -10.92 -5.79
CA PRO A 124 -15.23 -11.98 -6.28
C PRO A 124 -15.74 -11.68 -7.70
N GLY A 125 -15.50 -12.58 -8.64
CA GLY A 125 -15.92 -12.41 -10.04
C GLY A 125 -14.94 -11.64 -10.93
N ALA A 126 -13.79 -11.22 -10.41
CA ALA A 126 -12.68 -10.77 -11.24
C ALA A 126 -12.10 -11.98 -12.00
N CYS A 127 -12.13 -11.94 -13.33
CA CYS A 127 -11.44 -12.93 -14.17
C CYS A 127 -9.93 -12.75 -14.02
N CYS A 128 -9.31 -13.39 -13.03
CA CYS A 128 -7.89 -13.71 -13.08
C CYS A 128 -7.75 -15.09 -13.72
N GLU A 129 -7.59 -15.12 -15.06
CA GLU A 129 -7.15 -16.36 -15.70
C GLU A 129 -5.72 -16.70 -15.22
N ALA A 130 -5.54 -17.99 -14.95
CA ALA A 130 -4.36 -18.62 -14.35
C ALA A 130 -3.13 -18.62 -15.26
#